data_AF-A0A6L9IP12-F1
#
_entry.id   AF-A0A6L9IP12-F1
#
_cell.length_a   1.000
_cell.length_b   1.000
_cell.length_c   1.000
_cell.angle_alpha   90.00
_cell.angle_beta   90.00
_cell.angle_gamma   90.00
#
_symmetry.space_group_name_H-M   'P 1'
#
loop_
_entity.id
_entity.type
_entity.pdbx_description
1 polymer ?
#
loop_
_entity_poly.entity_id
_entity_poly.type
_entity_poly.pdbx_seq_one_letter_code
_entity_poly.pdbx_strand_id
1 'polypeptide(L)'
;MTDQEAAYARIDRLIDAIDLVKENRRDEARQVLRDLIREDNNFEDAWLWMSVAVDSLDQSSICLDNVLRVNPRNQEAAGALYRIRIPEMELAQRRSRLQFYRDMALTSMWMLILILLSGVMATYTLIFAR
;
A
#
# COMPACT_ATOMS: atom_id res chain seq x y z
N MET A 1 -41.05 -0.78 10.00
CA MET A 1 -39.69 -0.34 10.38
C MET A 1 -39.39 0.87 9.52
N THR A 2 -39.31 2.04 10.14
CA THR A 2 -39.11 3.31 9.42
C THR A 2 -37.64 3.44 9.01
N ASP A 3 -37.35 4.13 7.90
CA ASP A 3 -35.97 4.35 7.43
C ASP A 3 -35.08 5.03 8.50
N GLN A 4 -35.71 5.81 9.38
CA GLN A 4 -35.05 6.44 10.52
C GLN A 4 -34.60 5.43 11.59
N GLU A 5 -35.43 4.46 11.96
CA GLU A 5 -35.06 3.41 12.93
C GLU A 5 -33.82 2.63 12.46
N ALA A 6 -33.75 2.32 11.16
CA ALA A 6 -32.60 1.63 10.58
C ALA A 6 -31.33 2.49 10.53
N ALA A 7 -31.46 3.83 10.43
CA ALA A 7 -30.32 4.74 10.50
C ALA A 7 -29.79 4.83 11.93
N TYR A 8 -30.65 4.97 12.94
CA TYR A 8 -30.24 4.98 14.35
C TYR A 8 -29.54 3.68 14.76
N ALA A 9 -30.08 2.52 14.37
CA ALA A 9 -29.45 1.23 14.66
C ALA A 9 -28.06 1.06 14.03
N ARG A 10 -27.79 1.71 12.89
CA ARG A 10 -26.45 1.72 12.27
C ARG A 10 -25.48 2.62 13.02
N ILE A 11 -25.95 3.76 13.51
CA ILE A 11 -25.14 4.68 14.32
C ILE A 11 -24.78 4.02 15.66
N ASP A 12 -25.72 3.36 16.33
CA ASP A 12 -25.44 2.66 17.59
C ASP A 12 -24.38 1.57 17.41
N ARG A 13 -24.53 0.75 16.35
CA ARG A 13 -23.52 -0.26 16.00
C ARG A 13 -22.15 0.33 15.66
N LEU A 14 -22.11 1.52 15.05
CA LEU A 14 -20.85 2.22 14.80
C LEU A 14 -20.21 2.65 16.13
N ILE A 15 -20.98 3.20 17.06
CA ILE A 15 -20.49 3.59 18.39
C ILE A 15 -19.92 2.37 19.13
N ASP A 16 -20.64 1.25 19.13
CA ASP A 16 -20.16 -0.01 19.71
C ASP A 16 -18.82 -0.44 19.11
N ALA A 17 -18.68 -0.37 17.78
CA ALA A 17 -17.44 -0.70 17.11
C ALA A 17 -16.28 0.23 17.50
N ILE A 18 -16.56 1.53 17.66
CA ILE A 18 -15.57 2.53 18.09
C ILE A 18 -15.07 2.19 19.50
N ASP A 19 -15.97 1.83 20.40
CA ASP A 19 -15.60 1.48 21.77
C ASP A 19 -14.78 0.17 21.82
N LEU A 20 -15.12 -0.81 20.98
CA LEU A 20 -14.29 -2.01 20.78
C LEU A 20 -12.88 -1.66 20.29
N VAL A 21 -12.73 -0.70 19.36
CA VAL A 21 -11.41 -0.23 18.91
C VAL A 21 -10.64 0.41 20.09
N LYS A 22 -11.29 1.25 20.90
CA LYS A 22 -10.68 1.89 22.08
C LYS A 22 -10.26 0.88 23.15
N GLU A 23 -11.04 -0.18 23.34
CA GLU A 23 -10.74 -1.32 24.23
C GLU A 23 -9.64 -2.25 23.67
N ASN A 24 -9.07 -1.93 22.50
CA ASN A 24 -8.09 -2.74 21.79
C ASN A 24 -8.63 -4.12 21.33
N ARG A 25 -9.96 -4.28 21.27
CA ARG A 25 -10.67 -5.46 20.75
C ARG A 25 -10.91 -5.34 19.24
N ARG A 26 -9.81 -5.18 18.51
CA ARG A 26 -9.82 -4.86 17.07
C ARG A 26 -10.49 -5.94 16.22
N ASP A 27 -10.34 -7.21 16.58
CA ASP A 27 -10.97 -8.33 15.86
C ASP A 27 -12.49 -8.21 15.83
N GLU A 28 -13.10 -7.90 16.98
CA GLU A 28 -14.53 -7.75 17.13
C GLU A 28 -15.02 -6.48 16.44
N ALA A 29 -14.30 -5.36 16.61
CA ALA A 29 -14.59 -4.12 15.89
C ALA A 29 -14.60 -4.33 14.36
N ARG A 30 -13.62 -5.07 13.83
CA ARG A 30 -13.55 -5.41 12.40
C ARG A 30 -14.73 -6.25 11.92
N GLN A 31 -15.36 -7.04 12.77
CA GLN A 31 -16.55 -7.80 12.38
C GLN A 31 -17.74 -6.84 12.24
N VAL A 32 -17.99 -6.03 13.26
CA VAL A 32 -19.10 -5.05 13.26
C VAL A 32 -18.98 -4.05 12.11
N LEU A 33 -17.79 -3.45 11.93
CA LEU A 33 -17.54 -2.47 10.86
C LEU A 33 -17.71 -3.09 9.47
N ARG A 34 -17.32 -4.35 9.29
CA ARG A 34 -17.47 -5.04 8.00
C ARG A 34 -18.93 -5.28 7.67
N ASP A 35 -19.74 -5.62 8.65
CA ASP A 35 -21.18 -5.82 8.45
C ASP A 35 -21.87 -4.49 8.15
N LEU A 36 -21.50 -3.40 8.83
CA LEU A 36 -21.97 -2.04 8.50
C LEU A 36 -21.61 -1.64 7.05
N ILE A 37 -20.37 -1.91 6.62
CA ILE A 37 -19.92 -1.65 5.25
C ILE A 37 -20.63 -2.51 4.20
N ARG A 38 -20.98 -3.76 4.55
CA ARG A 38 -21.74 -4.65 3.66
C ARG A 38 -23.17 -4.20 3.46
N GLU A 39 -23.79 -3.67 4.51
CA GLU A 39 -25.12 -3.07 4.44
C GLU A 39 -25.11 -1.75 3.66
N ASP A 40 -24.10 -0.90 3.91
CA ASP A 40 -23.93 0.38 3.23
C ASP A 40 -22.47 0.64 2.87
N ASN A 41 -22.15 0.42 1.60
CA ASN A 41 -20.79 0.63 1.09
C ASN A 41 -20.38 2.11 1.07
N ASN A 42 -21.34 3.03 1.14
CA ASN A 42 -21.09 4.48 1.16
C ASN A 42 -21.02 5.03 2.59
N PHE A 43 -20.94 4.16 3.61
CA PHE A 43 -20.82 4.62 4.98
C PHE A 43 -19.38 5.04 5.30
N GLU A 44 -19.09 6.33 5.09
CA GLU A 44 -17.73 6.89 5.23
C GLU A 44 -17.12 6.67 6.62
N ASP A 45 -17.91 6.82 7.69
CA ASP A 45 -17.42 6.68 9.05
C ASP A 45 -17.03 5.24 9.38
N ALA A 46 -17.79 4.26 8.87
CA ALA A 46 -17.45 2.84 9.05
C ALA A 46 -16.14 2.49 8.34
N TRP A 47 -15.91 3.01 7.12
CA TRP A 47 -14.64 2.88 6.42
C TRP A 47 -13.48 3.57 7.15
N LEU A 48 -13.73 4.76 7.71
CA LEU A 48 -12.73 5.52 8.46
C LEU A 48 -12.28 4.74 9.70
N TRP A 49 -13.22 4.22 10.50
CA TRP A 49 -12.89 3.42 11.67
C TRP A 49 -12.31 2.04 11.32
N MET A 50 -12.71 1.45 10.19
CA MET A 50 -12.07 0.22 9.70
C MET A 50 -10.58 0.44 9.44
N SER A 51 -10.18 1.62 8.95
CA SER A 51 -8.75 1.95 8.72
C SER A 51 -7.91 1.91 10.00
N VAL A 52 -8.51 2.10 11.17
CA VAL A 52 -7.85 2.04 12.49
C VAL A 52 -7.89 0.63 13.07
N ALA A 53 -8.95 -0.13 12.77
CA ALA A 53 -9.15 -1.48 13.29
C ALA A 53 -8.29 -2.55 12.58
N VAL A 54 -7.80 -2.29 11.37
CA VAL A 54 -6.92 -3.20 10.63
C VAL A 54 -5.47 -3.18 11.12
N ASP A 55 -4.78 -4.31 10.99
CA ASP A 55 -3.44 -4.50 11.56
C ASP A 55 -2.31 -3.99 10.65
N SER A 56 -2.60 -3.82 9.36
CA SER A 56 -1.59 -3.43 8.36
C SER A 56 -1.87 -2.05 7.76
N LEU A 57 -0.79 -1.31 7.51
CA LEU A 57 -0.84 -0.01 6.85
C LEU A 57 -1.41 -0.11 5.42
N ASP A 58 -1.12 -1.19 4.70
CA ASP A 58 -1.66 -1.45 3.37
C ASP A 58 -3.20 -1.57 3.40
N GLN A 59 -3.75 -2.30 4.37
CA GLN A 59 -5.21 -2.40 4.52
C GLN A 59 -5.82 -1.09 4.99
N SER A 60 -5.11 -0.36 5.87
CA SER A 60 -5.53 0.95 6.36
C SER A 60 -5.64 1.95 5.22
N SER A 61 -4.64 1.99 4.32
CA SER A 61 -4.64 2.88 3.15
C SER A 61 -5.78 2.58 2.19
N ILE A 62 -6.10 1.30 1.95
CA ILE A 62 -7.27 0.88 1.14
C ILE A 62 -8.59 1.37 1.76
N CYS A 63 -8.73 1.28 3.09
CA CYS A 63 -9.94 1.76 3.76
C CYS A 63 -10.07 3.28 3.63
N LEU A 64 -8.98 4.02 3.82
CA LEU A 64 -8.95 5.48 3.68
C LEU A 64 -9.21 5.94 2.25
N ASP A 65 -8.73 5.20 1.25
CA ASP A 65 -9.05 5.45 -0.16
C ASP A 65 -10.54 5.30 -0.44
N ASN A 66 -11.19 4.30 0.17
CA ASN A 66 -12.65 4.15 0.10
C ASN A 66 -13.39 5.32 0.78
N VAL A 67 -12.91 5.82 1.92
CA VAL A 67 -13.48 7.03 2.54
C VAL A 67 -13.42 8.21 1.57
N LEU A 68 -12.28 8.44 0.93
CA LEU A 68 -12.09 9.54 -0.01
C LEU A 68 -12.88 9.34 -1.31
N ARG A 69 -13.13 8.10 -1.73
CA ARG A 69 -14.02 7.77 -2.86
C ARG A 69 -15.47 8.15 -2.56
N VAL A 70 -15.93 7.89 -1.33
CA VAL A 70 -17.28 8.24 -0.88
C VAL A 70 -17.39 9.74 -0.64
N ASN A 71 -16.45 10.32 0.10
CA ASN A 71 -16.39 11.73 0.45
C ASN A 71 -14.97 12.29 0.23
N PRO A 72 -14.71 12.88 -0.96
CA PRO A 72 -13.42 13.47 -1.29
C PRO A 72 -13.00 14.65 -0.41
N ARG A 73 -13.95 15.23 0.36
CA ARG A 73 -13.70 16.37 1.24
C ARG A 73 -13.36 15.96 2.67
N ASN A 74 -13.28 14.66 2.97
CA ASN A 74 -12.92 14.18 4.30
C ASN A 74 -11.44 14.45 4.60
N GLN A 75 -11.17 15.52 5.34
CA GLN A 75 -9.82 15.96 5.68
C GLN A 75 -9.10 14.97 6.61
N GLU A 76 -9.84 14.27 7.47
CA GLU A 76 -9.25 13.28 8.39
C GLU A 76 -8.68 12.10 7.61
N ALA A 77 -9.45 11.58 6.66
CA ALA A 77 -9.00 10.48 5.81
C ALA A 77 -7.81 10.88 4.93
N ALA A 78 -7.87 12.07 4.33
CA ALA A 78 -6.77 12.60 3.51
C ALA A 78 -5.48 12.77 4.33
N GLY A 79 -5.59 13.33 5.55
CA GLY A 79 -4.45 13.52 6.44
C GLY A 79 -3.87 12.19 6.94
N ALA A 80 -4.71 11.21 7.25
CA ALA A 80 -4.28 9.86 7.63
C ALA A 80 -3.55 9.16 6.47
N LEU A 81 -4.12 9.19 5.26
CA LEU A 81 -3.54 8.55 4.08
C LEU A 81 -2.19 9.18 3.70
N TYR A 82 -2.08 10.50 3.81
CA TYR A 82 -0.82 11.20 3.58
C TYR A 82 0.29 10.71 4.52
N ARG A 83 -0.01 10.50 5.80
CA ARG A 83 0.96 9.98 6.78
C ARG A 83 1.42 8.55 6.47
N ILE A 84 0.53 7.70 5.96
CA ILE A 84 0.86 6.29 5.62
C ILE A 84 1.70 6.21 4.35
N ARG A 85 1.45 7.06 3.35
CA ARG A 85 2.07 6.93 2.02
C ARG A 85 3.49 7.49 1.93
N ILE A 86 3.87 8.43 2.80
CA ILE A 86 5.24 8.97 2.86
C ILE A 86 6.31 7.86 3.04
N PRO A 87 6.22 6.98 4.06
CA PRO A 87 7.23 5.94 4.27
C PRO A 87 7.26 4.89 3.15
N GLU A 88 6.12 4.56 2.54
CA GLU A 88 6.08 3.63 1.40
C GLU A 88 6.86 4.15 0.19
N MET A 89 6.75 5.46 -0.11
CA MET A 89 7.51 6.08 -1.20
C MET A 89 9.02 6.05 -0.93
N GLU A 90 9.46 6.26 0.32
CA GLU A 90 10.86 6.16 0.70
C GLU A 90 11.41 4.72 0.61
N LEU A 91 10.61 3.73 1.02
CA LEU A 91 10.98 2.31 0.92
C LEU A 91 11.02 1.84 -0.53
N ALA A 92 10.07 2.27 -1.36
CA ALA A 92 10.07 2.00 -2.80
C ALA A 92 11.32 2.61 -3.48
N GLN A 93 11.71 3.83 -3.09
CA GLN A 93 12.93 4.48 -3.59
C GLN A 93 14.22 3.76 -3.17
N ARG A 94 14.29 3.21 -1.95
CA ARG A 94 15.46 2.41 -1.52
C ARG A 94 15.60 1.14 -2.37
N ARG A 95 14.50 0.47 -2.66
CA ARG A 95 14.48 -0.74 -3.50
C ARG A 95 14.93 -0.43 -4.94
N SER A 96 14.53 0.70 -5.52
CA SER A 96 14.93 1.07 -6.88
C SER A 96 16.41 1.43 -6.99
N ARG A 97 17.00 2.09 -5.97
CA ARG A 97 18.45 2.31 -5.92
C ARG A 97 19.24 0.99 -5.91
N LEU A 98 18.78 0.00 -5.13
CA LEU A 98 19.45 -1.30 -5.04
C LEU A 98 19.38 -2.09 -6.35
N GLN A 99 18.26 -2.01 -7.08
CA GLN A 99 18.12 -2.65 -8.39
C GLN A 99 19.09 -2.05 -9.42
N PHE A 100 19.24 -0.71 -9.42
CA PHE A 100 20.17 -0.03 -10.32
C PHE A 100 21.63 -0.49 -10.14
N TYR A 101 22.08 -0.71 -8.90
CA TYR A 101 23.43 -1.22 -8.63
C TYR A 101 23.65 -2.65 -9.15
N ARG A 102 22.66 -3.54 -8.98
CA ARG A 102 22.75 -4.92 -9.50
C ARG A 102 22.83 -4.95 -11.02
N ASP A 103 22.00 -4.15 -11.67
CA ASP A 103 21.91 -4.14 -13.13
C ASP A 103 23.12 -3.45 -13.77
N MET A 104 23.68 -2.40 -13.15
CA MET A 104 24.97 -1.82 -13.57
C MET A 104 26.16 -2.78 -13.40
N ALA A 105 26.18 -3.58 -12.34
CA ALA A 105 27.25 -4.56 -12.12
C ALA A 105 27.22 -5.65 -13.21
N LEU A 106 26.03 -6.11 -13.60
CA LEU A 106 25.88 -7.09 -14.68
C LEU A 106 26.29 -6.50 -16.03
N THR A 107 25.88 -5.29 -16.39
CA THR A 107 26.25 -4.68 -17.68
C THR A 107 27.75 -4.41 -17.77
N SER A 108 28.39 -3.92 -16.70
CA SER A 108 29.85 -3.72 -16.67
C SER A 108 30.62 -5.03 -16.78
N MET A 109 30.17 -6.09 -16.10
CA MET A 109 30.74 -7.43 -16.25
C MET A 109 30.68 -7.93 -17.69
N TRP A 110 29.51 -7.84 -18.34
CA TRP A 110 29.33 -8.28 -19.72
C TRP A 110 30.17 -7.46 -20.73
N MET A 111 30.31 -6.16 -20.53
CA MET A 111 31.17 -5.30 -21.34
C MET A 111 32.64 -5.72 -21.27
N LEU A 112 33.15 -6.00 -20.06
CA LEU A 112 34.53 -6.46 -19.87
C LEU A 112 34.79 -7.80 -20.55
N ILE A 113 33.84 -8.75 -20.46
CA ILE A 113 33.92 -10.04 -21.13
C ILE A 113 34.02 -9.86 -22.65
N LEU A 114 33.17 -9.01 -23.22
CA LEU A 114 33.14 -8.74 -24.67
C LEU A 114 34.45 -8.10 -25.16
N ILE A 115 34.99 -7.14 -24.39
CA ILE A 115 36.27 -6.48 -24.69
C ILE A 115 37.41 -7.51 -24.68
N LEU A 116 37.49 -8.36 -23.66
CA LEU A 116 38.52 -9.41 -23.58
C LEU A 116 38.42 -10.40 -24.74
N LEU A 117 37.21 -10.84 -25.09
CA LEU A 117 36.98 -11.73 -26.24
C LEU A 117 37.41 -11.08 -27.56
N SER A 118 37.09 -9.80 -27.77
CA SER A 118 37.50 -9.07 -28.97
C SER A 118 39.02 -8.91 -29.08
N GLY A 119 39.69 -8.63 -27.97
CA GLY A 119 41.15 -8.51 -27.93
C GLY A 119 41.85 -9.82 -28.26
N VAL A 120 41.36 -10.93 -27.70
CA VAL A 120 41.85 -12.28 -27.99
C VAL A 120 41.62 -12.65 -29.46
N MET A 121 40.43 -12.35 -30.02
CA MET A 121 40.17 -12.60 -31.43
C MET A 121 41.13 -11.80 -32.34
N ALA A 122 41.36 -10.52 -32.03
CA ALA A 122 42.26 -9.66 -32.79
C ALA A 122 43.71 -10.17 -32.75
N THR A 123 44.22 -10.61 -31.59
CA THR A 123 45.57 -11.18 -31.49
C THR A 123 45.70 -12.47 -32.28
N TYR A 124 44.71 -13.36 -32.26
CA TYR A 124 44.73 -14.56 -33.10
C TYR A 124 44.75 -14.24 -34.59
N THR A 125 43.96 -13.26 -35.05
CA THR A 125 43.98 -12.86 -36.47
C THR A 125 45.32 -12.27 -36.90
N LEU A 126 45.99 -11.51 -36.02
CA LEU A 126 47.31 -10.92 -36.30
C LEU A 126 48.44 -11.96 -36.30
N ILE A 127 48.37 -12.97 -35.43
CA ILE A 127 49.36 -14.05 -35.36
C ILE A 127 49.23 -15.00 -36.55
N PHE A 128 48.00 -15.33 -36.96
CA PHE A 128 47.77 -16.26 -38.08
C PHE A 128 47.96 -15.61 -39.46
N ALA A 129 47.80 -14.29 -39.57
CA ALA A 129 48.05 -13.55 -40.81
C ALA A 129 49.54 -13.24 -41.07
N ARG A 130 50.44 -13.64 -40.15
CA ARG A 130 51.89 -13.47 -40.24
C ARG A 130 52.58 -14.80 -40.50
#